data_AF-A0A428PMK5-F1
#
_entry.id   AF-A0A428PMK5-F1
#
_cell.length_a   1.000
_cell.length_b   1.000
_cell.length_c   1.000
_cell.angle_alpha   90.00
_cell.angle_beta   90.00
_cell.angle_gamma   90.00
#
_symmetry.space_group_name_H-M   'P 1'
#
loop_
_entity.id
_entity.type
_entity.pdbx_description
1 polymer ?
#
loop_
_entity_poly.entity_id
_entity_poly.type
_entity_poly.pdbx_seq_one_letter_code
_entity_poly.pdbx_strand_id
1 'polypeptide(L)'
;MSPWSPRRLLSPRQPNQTPSRRTNLKIELETPTAILHGYYNSSSDGYISGRLLFNAEEAIQVESLDVTLQLHVLYKRPRKKNCPSCAQDLIPITQWSAISTLTPLPQGQHDFDMSFIIPRHLPISMDTPLVTVEYEVYAKALCTGREPIISKKTFKVERILEAESNKQLHTYNFNSTDITTTLCLNSIVRPAGTNSVSLRIDNITSGLAVGLEVWKLQKVTWKLEESVTVTIPNCPRHPTAPTTSQSSQQSETRVIGKKSLRHGWEEHTNESQPHITFSFDYNPNRVGSDTVHACDESADPEVTHALLVELHLEKHFVLPESPWMTSPPRAETTLRMTRPVVLTDLVEPSVPPAYGGSSDGPPEYADVGY
;
A
#
# COMPACT_ATOMS: atom_id res chain seq x y z
N MET A 1 31.51 -56.98 -1.47
CA MET A 1 30.28 -56.79 -2.26
C MET A 1 29.84 -55.35 -2.09
N SER A 2 29.68 -54.65 -3.21
CA SER A 2 29.77 -53.20 -3.32
C SER A 2 28.59 -52.41 -2.72
N PRO A 3 28.83 -51.18 -2.24
CA PRO A 3 27.80 -50.21 -1.87
C PRO A 3 27.35 -49.40 -3.10
N TRP A 4 26.04 -49.18 -3.26
CA TRP A 4 25.49 -48.27 -4.27
C TRP A 4 25.22 -46.91 -3.65
N SER A 5 26.09 -45.95 -3.96
CA SER A 5 25.84 -44.51 -3.82
C SER A 5 25.28 -43.98 -5.15
N PRO A 6 24.25 -43.11 -5.17
CA PRO A 6 23.88 -42.42 -6.39
C PRO A 6 24.91 -41.34 -6.71
N ARG A 7 25.55 -41.48 -7.87
CA ARG A 7 26.45 -40.46 -8.44
C ARG A 7 25.66 -39.17 -8.64
N ARG A 8 26.12 -38.09 -8.01
CA ARG A 8 25.80 -36.71 -8.42
C ARG A 8 26.23 -36.55 -9.88
N LEU A 9 25.25 -36.51 -10.78
CA LEU A 9 25.47 -36.03 -12.14
C LEU A 9 25.77 -34.53 -12.04
N LEU A 10 27.03 -34.18 -12.27
CA LEU A 10 27.43 -32.80 -12.54
C LEU A 10 26.65 -32.34 -13.77
N SER A 11 25.79 -31.33 -13.59
CA SER A 11 25.12 -30.65 -14.69
C SER A 11 26.18 -30.13 -15.67
N PRO A 12 26.02 -30.28 -16.99
CA PRO A 12 26.96 -29.71 -17.94
C PRO A 12 26.97 -28.19 -17.74
N ARG A 13 28.16 -27.62 -17.55
CA ARG A 13 28.38 -26.18 -17.63
C ARG A 13 27.72 -25.68 -18.92
N GLN A 14 26.71 -24.82 -18.78
CA GLN A 14 26.20 -24.06 -19.91
C GLN A 14 27.40 -23.35 -20.56
N PRO A 15 27.55 -23.42 -21.89
CA PRO A 15 28.56 -22.63 -22.57
C PRO A 15 28.30 -21.17 -22.24
N ASN A 16 29.37 -20.48 -21.85
CA ASN A 16 29.45 -19.04 -21.62
C ASN A 16 28.71 -18.33 -22.76
N GLN A 17 27.51 -17.83 -22.50
CA GLN A 17 26.77 -17.05 -23.49
C GLN A 17 27.51 -15.73 -23.65
N THR A 18 28.23 -15.58 -24.76
CA THR A 18 28.66 -14.27 -25.26
C THR A 18 27.43 -13.36 -25.30
N PRO A 19 27.50 -12.10 -24.80
CA PRO A 19 26.38 -11.17 -24.86
C PRO A 19 25.96 -11.02 -26.32
N SER A 20 24.67 -11.23 -26.59
CA SER A 20 24.12 -11.16 -27.94
C SER A 20 24.40 -9.78 -28.53
N ARG A 21 25.13 -9.73 -29.64
CA ARG A 21 25.26 -8.54 -30.51
C ARG A 21 23.93 -8.37 -31.25
N ARG A 22 23.01 -7.60 -30.68
CA ARG A 22 21.76 -7.19 -31.33
C ARG A 22 21.48 -5.76 -30.93
N THR A 23 21.01 -4.96 -31.88
CA THR A 23 20.47 -3.64 -31.57
C THR A 23 19.39 -3.79 -30.50
N ASN A 24 19.54 -3.11 -29.37
CA ASN A 24 18.62 -3.24 -28.25
C ASN A 24 18.37 -1.90 -27.54
N LEU A 25 17.28 -1.89 -26.79
CA LEU A 25 16.87 -0.76 -25.96
C LEU A 25 16.73 -1.27 -24.54
N LYS A 26 17.31 -0.55 -23.57
CA LYS A 26 17.26 -0.89 -22.16
C LYS A 26 16.94 0.34 -21.32
N ILE A 27 16.05 0.18 -20.37
CA ILE A 27 15.72 1.20 -19.36
C ILE A 27 16.44 0.85 -18.05
N GLU A 28 17.17 1.81 -17.49
CA GLU A 28 17.75 1.75 -16.15
C GLU A 28 17.18 2.86 -15.29
N LEU A 29 16.53 2.52 -14.18
CA LEU A 29 16.00 3.49 -13.22
C LEU A 29 17.00 3.63 -12.07
N GLU A 30 17.14 4.83 -11.53
CA GLU A 30 18.03 5.09 -10.39
C GLU A 30 17.50 4.45 -9.11
N THR A 31 16.17 4.52 -8.91
CA THR A 31 15.48 3.88 -7.80
C THR A 31 14.42 2.89 -8.32
N PRO A 32 14.16 1.80 -7.58
CA PRO A 32 13.08 0.86 -7.91
C PRO A 32 11.69 1.36 -7.46
N THR A 33 11.65 2.42 -6.65
CA THR A 33 10.44 2.97 -6.05
C THR A 33 10.47 4.49 -6.11
N ALA A 34 9.35 5.11 -6.48
CA ALA A 34 9.09 6.52 -6.35
C ALA A 34 8.21 6.79 -5.13
N ILE A 35 8.49 7.88 -4.42
CA ILE A 35 7.87 8.18 -3.13
C ILE A 35 7.02 9.45 -3.25
N LEU A 36 5.78 9.36 -2.79
CA LEU A 36 4.90 10.51 -2.54
C LEU A 36 4.94 10.84 -1.04
N HIS A 37 5.21 12.10 -0.69
CA HIS A 37 5.23 12.54 0.71
C HIS A 37 3.90 13.16 1.11
N GLY A 38 3.40 12.85 2.30
CA GLY A 38 2.20 13.45 2.88
C GLY A 38 0.90 12.74 2.52
N TYR A 39 -0.23 13.23 3.04
CA TYR A 39 -1.55 12.66 2.79
C TYR A 39 -2.01 12.91 1.36
N TYR A 40 -2.96 12.11 0.83
CA TYR A 40 -3.48 12.29 -0.53
C TYR A 40 -3.82 13.76 -0.87
N ASN A 41 -4.49 14.46 0.05
CA ASN A 41 -4.93 15.85 -0.13
C ASN A 41 -3.82 16.91 0.01
N SER A 42 -2.69 16.57 0.63
CA SER A 42 -1.59 17.50 0.95
C SER A 42 -0.24 17.02 0.42
N SER A 43 -0.24 16.00 -0.43
CA SER A 43 0.99 15.32 -0.84
C SER A 43 1.82 16.16 -1.81
N SER A 44 3.12 15.92 -1.80
CA SER A 44 4.03 16.36 -2.85
C SER A 44 3.97 15.40 -4.03
N ASP A 45 4.32 15.91 -5.21
CA ASP A 45 4.55 15.04 -6.36
C ASP A 45 5.77 14.14 -6.10
N GLY A 46 5.77 12.97 -6.74
CA GLY A 46 6.87 12.03 -6.72
C GLY A 46 7.77 12.22 -7.93
N TYR A 47 8.98 11.70 -7.85
CA TYR A 47 9.95 11.78 -8.95
C TYR A 47 10.58 10.43 -9.20
N ILE A 48 10.85 10.14 -10.46
CA ILE A 48 11.68 9.01 -10.86
C ILE A 48 12.61 9.42 -12.00
N SER A 49 13.88 9.08 -11.84
CA SER A 49 14.97 9.36 -12.76
C SER A 49 15.58 8.07 -13.26
N GLY A 50 16.20 8.13 -14.42
CA GLY A 50 16.86 7.00 -15.03
C GLY A 50 17.52 7.35 -16.35
N ARG A 51 17.97 6.32 -17.04
CA ARG A 51 18.64 6.41 -18.33
C ARG A 51 18.07 5.39 -19.30
N LEU A 52 18.01 5.79 -20.55
CA LEU A 52 17.67 4.96 -21.68
C LEU A 52 18.94 4.63 -22.44
N LEU A 53 19.29 3.34 -22.51
CA LEU A 53 20.47 2.84 -23.19
C LEU A 53 20.03 2.24 -24.52
N PHE A 54 20.43 2.87 -25.63
CA PHE A 54 20.23 2.35 -26.98
C PHE A 54 21.56 1.81 -27.50
N ASN A 55 21.66 0.50 -27.67
CA ASN A 55 22.85 -0.13 -28.26
C ASN A 55 22.61 -0.37 -29.74
N ALA A 56 23.36 0.30 -30.61
CA ALA A 56 23.34 0.12 -32.05
C ALA A 56 24.46 -0.82 -32.50
N GLU A 57 24.11 -2.01 -33.01
CA GLU A 57 25.10 -2.96 -33.54
C GLU A 57 25.79 -2.45 -34.81
N GLU A 58 25.06 -1.67 -35.61
CA GLU A 58 25.51 -1.01 -36.84
C GLU A 58 24.90 0.39 -36.89
N ALA A 59 25.44 1.26 -37.74
CA ALA A 59 24.87 2.60 -37.94
C ALA A 59 23.41 2.47 -38.41
N ILE A 60 22.51 3.16 -37.71
CA ILE A 60 21.06 3.04 -37.92
C ILE A 60 20.41 4.41 -37.97
N GLN A 61 19.41 4.55 -38.83
CA GLN A 61 18.57 5.75 -38.87
C GLN A 61 17.40 5.57 -37.91
N VAL A 62 17.34 6.41 -36.88
CA VAL A 62 16.27 6.43 -35.90
C VAL A 62 15.30 7.55 -36.24
N GLU A 63 14.06 7.19 -36.53
CA GLU A 63 12.98 8.13 -36.88
C GLU A 63 12.41 8.80 -35.63
N SER A 64 12.15 7.99 -34.60
CA SER A 64 11.75 8.49 -33.28
C SER A 64 12.26 7.59 -32.17
N LEU A 65 12.50 8.20 -31.01
CA LEU A 65 12.78 7.52 -29.75
C LEU A 65 11.90 8.15 -28.68
N ASP A 66 10.79 7.47 -28.39
CA ASP A 66 9.74 7.96 -27.50
C ASP A 66 9.75 7.18 -26.20
N VAL A 67 9.60 7.89 -25.09
CA VAL A 67 9.45 7.32 -23.75
C VAL A 67 8.15 7.82 -23.15
N THR A 68 7.40 6.92 -22.55
CA THR A 68 6.11 7.21 -21.93
C THR A 68 6.10 6.64 -20.52
N LEU A 69 5.85 7.50 -19.54
CA LEU A 69 5.44 7.07 -18.22
C LEU A 69 3.94 6.77 -18.28
N GLN A 70 3.54 5.56 -17.90
CA GLN A 70 2.13 5.14 -17.93
C GLN A 70 1.73 4.39 -16.66
N LEU A 71 0.49 4.61 -16.26
CA LEU A 71 -0.20 3.89 -15.20
C LEU A 71 -0.98 2.74 -15.80
N HIS A 72 -0.79 1.55 -15.24
CA HIS A 72 -1.47 0.34 -15.65
C HIS A 72 -2.40 -0.13 -14.52
N VAL A 73 -3.71 -0.06 -14.78
CA VAL A 73 -4.74 -0.52 -13.84
C VAL A 73 -5.33 -1.82 -14.36
N LEU A 74 -5.16 -2.91 -13.62
CA LEU A 74 -5.62 -4.26 -13.97
C LEU A 74 -6.81 -4.66 -13.10
N TYR A 75 -7.99 -4.82 -13.70
CA TYR A 75 -9.20 -5.25 -13.01
C TYR A 75 -9.26 -6.78 -12.93
N LYS A 76 -9.22 -7.35 -11.72
CA LYS A 76 -9.30 -8.81 -11.49
C LYS A 76 -10.70 -9.37 -11.73
N ARG A 77 -11.73 -8.52 -11.63
CA ARG A 77 -13.13 -8.88 -11.89
C ARG A 77 -13.76 -7.95 -12.94
N PRO A 78 -13.29 -8.00 -14.20
CA PRO A 78 -13.75 -7.10 -15.24
C PRO A 78 -15.21 -7.37 -15.61
N ARG A 79 -15.91 -6.35 -16.13
CA ARG A 79 -17.31 -6.47 -16.57
C ARG A 79 -17.55 -7.61 -17.54
N LYS A 80 -16.69 -7.72 -18.56
CA LYS A 80 -16.70 -8.84 -19.51
C LYS A 80 -15.43 -9.65 -19.36
N LYS A 81 -15.56 -10.89 -18.87
CA LYS A 81 -14.49 -11.88 -18.85
C LYS A 81 -13.93 -12.05 -20.27
N ASN A 82 -12.60 -12.06 -20.41
CA ASN A 82 -11.84 -12.18 -21.67
C ASN A 82 -11.83 -10.95 -22.61
N CYS A 83 -12.33 -9.78 -22.18
CA CYS A 83 -12.13 -8.56 -22.96
C CYS A 83 -10.91 -7.79 -22.43
N PRO A 84 -9.84 -7.58 -23.23
CA PRO A 84 -8.65 -6.86 -22.76
C PRO A 84 -8.98 -5.43 -22.36
N SER A 85 -9.83 -4.75 -23.12
CA SER A 85 -10.31 -3.39 -22.84
C SER A 85 -11.29 -3.29 -21.66
N CYS A 86 -11.74 -4.42 -21.08
CA CYS A 86 -12.45 -4.42 -19.79
C CYS A 86 -11.53 -4.82 -18.64
N ALA A 87 -10.44 -5.53 -18.95
CA ALA A 87 -9.52 -6.10 -17.97
C ALA A 87 -8.45 -5.11 -17.54
N GLN A 88 -8.16 -4.10 -18.35
CA GLN A 88 -7.12 -3.14 -18.03
C GLN A 88 -7.36 -1.75 -18.62
N ASP A 89 -6.88 -0.75 -17.90
CA ASP A 89 -6.66 0.60 -18.39
C ASP A 89 -5.15 0.91 -18.42
N LEU A 90 -4.74 1.54 -19.51
CA LEU A 90 -3.38 2.01 -19.74
C LEU A 90 -3.45 3.52 -19.94
N ILE A 91 -3.03 4.26 -18.92
CA ILE A 91 -3.19 5.70 -18.84
C ILE A 91 -1.80 6.34 -19.01
N PRO A 92 -1.51 7.00 -20.15
CA PRO A 92 -0.26 7.73 -20.31
C PRO A 92 -0.27 8.96 -19.39
N ILE A 93 0.75 9.08 -18.54
CA ILE A 93 0.91 10.19 -17.60
C ILE A 93 1.72 11.30 -18.24
N THR A 94 2.86 10.95 -18.83
CA THR A 94 3.77 11.90 -19.47
C THR A 94 4.49 11.20 -20.61
N GLN A 95 4.72 11.94 -21.69
CA GLN A 95 5.47 11.46 -22.85
C GLN A 95 6.64 12.41 -23.10
N TRP A 96 7.80 11.83 -23.38
CA TRP A 96 9.03 12.52 -23.70
C TRP A 96 9.64 11.88 -24.95
N SER A 97 10.06 12.69 -25.92
CA SER A 97 10.73 12.22 -27.13
C SER A 97 12.20 12.58 -27.07
N ALA A 98 13.06 11.58 -26.90
CA ALA A 98 14.52 11.73 -26.91
C ALA A 98 15.05 12.03 -28.32
N ILE A 99 14.40 11.44 -29.34
CA ILE A 99 14.66 11.70 -30.75
C ILE A 99 13.30 11.97 -31.40
N SER A 100 13.12 13.16 -31.96
CA SER A 100 11.87 13.59 -32.63
C SER A 100 12.04 13.81 -34.14
N THR A 101 13.28 13.77 -34.62
CA THR A 101 13.64 13.95 -36.03
C THR A 101 14.56 12.82 -36.46
N LEU A 102 14.53 12.50 -37.76
CA LEU A 102 15.36 11.45 -38.34
C LEU A 102 16.84 11.67 -38.02
N THR A 103 17.38 10.82 -37.16
CA THR A 103 18.72 10.97 -36.59
C THR A 103 19.56 9.73 -36.87
N PRO A 104 20.72 9.88 -37.53
CA PRO A 104 21.67 8.79 -37.70
C PRO A 104 22.40 8.52 -36.38
N LEU A 105 22.23 7.32 -35.82
CA LEU A 105 23.03 6.86 -34.68
C LEU A 105 24.16 5.97 -35.18
N PRO A 106 25.44 6.30 -34.89
CA PRO A 106 26.57 5.44 -35.23
C PRO A 106 26.54 4.14 -34.41
N GLN A 107 27.32 3.16 -34.84
CA GLN A 107 27.53 1.93 -34.08
C GLN A 107 28.05 2.27 -32.67
N GLY A 108 27.46 1.66 -31.65
CA GLY A 108 27.84 1.87 -30.25
C GLY A 108 26.64 2.06 -29.34
N GLN A 109 26.95 2.37 -28.08
CA GLN A 109 25.95 2.66 -27.05
C GLN A 109 25.67 4.17 -27.00
N HIS A 110 24.38 4.50 -26.94
CA HIS A 110 23.87 5.86 -26.82
C HIS A 110 23.00 5.96 -25.58
N ASP A 111 23.27 6.96 -24.76
CA ASP A 111 22.61 7.15 -23.48
C ASP A 111 21.74 8.42 -23.52
N PHE A 112 20.52 8.31 -23.03
CA PHE A 112 19.60 9.45 -22.90
C PHE A 112 19.05 9.50 -21.48
N ASP A 113 19.27 10.63 -20.80
CA ASP A 113 18.76 10.84 -19.44
C ASP A 113 17.26 11.12 -19.47
N MET A 114 16.54 10.57 -18.49
CA MET A 114 15.10 10.76 -18.36
C MET A 114 14.69 10.99 -16.92
N SER A 115 13.72 11.88 -16.73
CA SER A 115 13.10 12.17 -15.44
C SER A 115 11.62 12.38 -15.62
N PHE A 116 10.81 11.78 -14.74
CA PHE A 116 9.37 11.93 -14.74
C PHE A 116 8.88 12.42 -13.38
N ILE A 117 7.86 13.27 -13.44
CA ILE A 117 7.08 13.70 -12.28
C ILE A 117 5.86 12.81 -12.20
N ILE A 118 5.59 12.25 -11.02
CA ILE A 118 4.41 11.45 -10.73
C ILE A 118 3.42 12.35 -10.00
N PRO A 119 2.32 12.75 -10.66
CA PRO A 119 1.34 13.61 -10.03
C PRO A 119 0.76 12.98 -8.77
N ARG A 120 0.74 13.74 -7.69
CA ARG A 120 0.28 13.31 -6.36
C ARG A 120 -1.13 12.70 -6.27
N HIS A 121 -1.99 13.05 -7.23
CA HIS A 121 -3.39 12.64 -7.28
C HIS A 121 -3.57 11.24 -7.91
N LEU A 122 -2.52 10.67 -8.48
CA LEU A 122 -2.56 9.32 -9.01
C LEU A 122 -2.47 8.31 -7.86
N PRO A 123 -3.13 7.14 -8.01
CA PRO A 123 -3.10 6.10 -7.00
C PRO A 123 -1.69 5.53 -6.83
N ILE A 124 -1.33 5.12 -5.62
CA ILE A 124 -0.10 4.37 -5.39
C ILE A 124 -0.12 2.99 -6.07
N SER A 125 1.03 2.34 -6.16
CA SER A 125 1.10 0.93 -6.55
C SER A 125 0.44 0.06 -5.48
N MET A 126 -0.44 -0.84 -5.91
CA MET A 126 -1.18 -1.72 -5.00
C MET A 126 -1.56 -3.03 -5.69
N ASP A 127 -1.67 -4.10 -4.90
CA ASP A 127 -2.22 -5.37 -5.34
C ASP A 127 -3.35 -5.83 -4.41
N THR A 128 -4.59 -5.55 -4.80
CA THR A 128 -5.79 -5.81 -4.00
C THR A 128 -6.60 -6.98 -4.58
N PRO A 129 -7.60 -7.53 -3.88
CA PRO A 129 -8.47 -8.58 -4.45
C PRO A 129 -9.25 -8.16 -5.71
N LEU A 130 -9.47 -6.86 -5.91
CA LEU A 130 -10.27 -6.32 -7.01
C LEU A 130 -9.42 -5.76 -8.16
N VAL A 131 -8.27 -5.17 -7.84
CA VAL A 131 -7.46 -4.41 -8.80
C VAL A 131 -5.97 -4.45 -8.46
N THR A 132 -5.13 -4.43 -9.49
CA THR A 132 -3.68 -4.23 -9.38
C THR A 132 -3.33 -2.92 -10.09
N VAL A 133 -2.52 -2.07 -9.46
CA VAL A 133 -2.06 -0.79 -10.00
C VAL A 133 -0.54 -0.82 -10.11
N GLU A 134 -0.01 -0.68 -11.31
CA GLU A 134 1.41 -0.72 -11.63
C GLU A 134 1.84 0.50 -12.45
N TYR A 135 3.08 0.93 -12.28
CA TYR A 135 3.67 1.99 -13.08
C TYR A 135 4.72 1.39 -14.01
N GLU A 136 4.70 1.81 -15.27
CA GLU A 136 5.65 1.36 -16.29
C GLU A 136 6.26 2.56 -17.00
N VAL A 137 7.59 2.53 -17.18
CA VAL A 137 8.28 3.30 -18.19
C VAL A 137 8.34 2.47 -19.46
N TYR A 138 7.72 2.98 -20.52
CA TYR A 138 7.63 2.35 -21.83
C TYR A 138 8.47 3.16 -22.83
N ALA A 139 9.50 2.55 -23.40
CA ALA A 139 10.33 3.17 -24.43
C ALA A 139 10.17 2.45 -25.77
N LYS A 140 10.04 3.21 -26.84
CA LYS A 140 9.87 2.71 -28.20
C LYS A 140 10.76 3.50 -29.17
N ALA A 141 11.62 2.78 -29.88
CA ALA A 141 12.40 3.31 -30.98
C ALA A 141 11.81 2.87 -32.31
N LEU A 142 11.55 3.83 -33.20
CA LEU A 142 11.24 3.59 -34.61
C LEU A 142 12.51 3.77 -35.42
N CYS A 143 12.88 2.74 -36.18
CA CYS A 143 14.10 2.75 -36.99
C CYS A 143 13.74 2.44 -38.44
N THR A 144 14.39 3.14 -39.37
CA THR A 144 14.09 2.98 -40.79
C THR A 144 14.37 1.55 -41.26
N GLY A 145 13.36 0.90 -41.84
CA GLY A 145 13.47 -0.45 -42.40
C GLY A 145 13.60 -1.56 -41.35
N ARG A 146 13.33 -1.30 -40.06
CA ARG A 146 13.32 -2.31 -38.99
C ARG A 146 12.01 -2.29 -38.21
N GLU A 147 11.73 -3.38 -37.51
CA GLU A 147 10.62 -3.41 -36.56
C GLU A 147 10.90 -2.49 -35.36
N PRO A 148 9.86 -1.92 -34.71
CA PRO A 148 10.03 -1.09 -33.53
C PRO A 148 10.76 -1.84 -32.40
N ILE A 149 11.78 -1.21 -31.83
CA ILE A 149 12.51 -1.75 -30.68
C ILE A 149 11.85 -1.21 -29.42
N ILE A 150 11.40 -2.10 -28.55
CA ILE A 150 10.60 -1.73 -27.37
C ILE A 150 11.31 -2.20 -26.10
N SER A 151 11.32 -1.35 -25.08
CA SER A 151 11.74 -1.68 -23.72
C SER A 151 10.69 -1.24 -22.72
N LYS A 152 10.50 -2.04 -21.67
CA LYS A 152 9.54 -1.79 -20.60
C LYS A 152 10.22 -1.99 -19.26
N LYS A 153 9.94 -1.11 -18.31
CA LYS A 153 10.43 -1.25 -16.93
C LYS A 153 9.34 -0.84 -15.96
N THR A 154 8.93 -1.77 -15.10
CA THR A 154 8.00 -1.49 -14.01
C THR A 154 8.74 -1.01 -12.77
N PHE A 155 8.07 -0.19 -11.97
CA PHE A 155 8.56 0.31 -10.69
C PHE A 155 7.37 0.56 -9.74
N LYS A 156 7.64 0.71 -8.44
CA LYS A 156 6.60 0.94 -7.44
C LYS A 156 6.44 2.43 -7.15
N VAL A 157 5.21 2.86 -6.90
CA VAL A 157 4.90 4.16 -6.30
C VAL A 157 4.33 3.91 -4.92
N GLU A 158 4.96 4.49 -3.91
CA GLU A 158 4.57 4.34 -2.51
C GLU A 158 4.31 5.72 -1.89
N ARG A 159 3.42 5.78 -0.90
CA ARG A 159 3.14 7.01 -0.17
C ARG A 159 3.56 6.86 1.28
N ILE A 160 4.28 7.87 1.75
CA ILE A 160 4.79 7.93 3.12
C ILE A 160 4.13 9.08 3.84
N LEU A 161 3.60 8.79 5.02
CA LEU A 161 3.10 9.81 5.91
C LEU A 161 4.18 10.17 6.93
N GLU A 162 4.71 11.38 6.79
CA GLU A 162 5.50 12.04 7.83
C GLU A 162 4.55 12.46 8.95
N ALA A 163 4.17 11.51 9.79
CA ALA A 163 3.32 11.82 10.92
C ALA A 163 3.97 11.36 12.22
N GLU A 164 4.01 12.32 13.14
CA GLU A 164 4.27 12.10 14.55
C GLU A 164 3.30 11.03 15.05
N SER A 165 3.84 9.93 15.57
CA SER A 165 3.05 8.85 16.15
C SER A 165 2.50 9.27 17.52
N ASN A 166 1.60 10.25 17.52
CA ASN A 166 0.95 10.73 18.72
C ASN A 166 -0.23 9.80 19.02
N LYS A 167 -0.18 9.14 20.18
CA LYS A 167 -1.26 8.30 20.66
C LYS A 167 -2.52 9.14 20.86
N GLN A 168 -3.62 8.73 20.25
CA GLN A 168 -4.92 9.37 20.38
C GLN A 168 -5.80 8.59 21.35
N LEU A 169 -6.56 9.32 22.16
CA LEU A 169 -7.52 8.78 23.11
C LEU A 169 -8.93 8.81 22.51
N HIS A 170 -9.65 7.69 22.61
CA HIS A 170 -10.98 7.53 22.05
C HIS A 170 -11.91 6.86 23.07
N THR A 171 -12.98 7.55 23.46
CA THR A 171 -13.95 7.04 24.44
C THR A 171 -15.24 6.58 23.75
N TYR A 172 -15.76 5.46 24.20
CA TYR A 172 -17.00 4.82 23.74
C TYR A 172 -17.92 4.59 24.93
N ASN A 173 -19.15 5.08 24.84
CA ASN A 173 -20.16 4.91 25.87
C ASN A 173 -21.20 3.89 25.40
N PHE A 174 -21.34 2.78 26.13
CA PHE A 174 -22.27 1.70 25.79
C PHE A 174 -23.54 1.81 26.64
N ASN A 175 -24.51 2.57 26.13
CA ASN A 175 -25.75 2.91 26.87
C ASN A 175 -26.52 1.69 27.39
N SER A 176 -26.45 0.53 26.74
CA SER A 176 -27.15 -0.68 27.17
C SER A 176 -26.55 -1.32 28.43
N THR A 177 -25.28 -1.06 28.73
CA THR A 177 -24.55 -1.66 29.86
C THR A 177 -24.02 -0.61 30.83
N ASP A 178 -24.13 0.68 30.50
CA ASP A 178 -23.51 1.82 31.20
C ASP A 178 -21.98 1.72 31.33
N ILE A 179 -21.38 0.92 30.45
CA ILE A 179 -19.93 0.72 30.41
C ILE A 179 -19.32 1.81 29.53
N THR A 180 -18.25 2.41 30.02
CA THR A 180 -17.43 3.34 29.25
C THR A 180 -16.11 2.66 28.92
N THR A 181 -15.71 2.66 27.64
CA THR A 181 -14.42 2.11 27.22
C THR A 181 -13.58 3.19 26.58
N THR A 182 -12.34 3.30 27.02
CA THR A 182 -11.36 4.24 26.49
C THR A 182 -10.24 3.48 25.81
N LEU A 183 -10.00 3.80 24.54
CA LEU A 183 -9.03 3.19 23.65
C LEU A 183 -7.92 4.21 23.36
N CYS A 184 -6.66 3.82 23.46
CA CYS A 184 -5.52 4.66 23.17
C CYS A 184 -4.61 3.96 22.15
N LEU A 185 -4.49 4.53 20.95
CA LEU A 185 -3.72 3.97 19.85
C LEU A 185 -3.12 5.06 18.96
N ASN A 186 -2.17 4.68 18.12
CA ASN A 186 -1.72 5.52 17.00
C ASN A 186 -2.64 5.27 15.80
N SER A 187 -3.15 6.34 15.19
CA SER A 187 -3.97 6.24 13.97
C SER A 187 -3.18 5.72 12.77
N ILE A 188 -1.85 5.76 12.84
CA ILE A 188 -0.95 5.21 11.83
C ILE A 188 -0.41 3.87 12.31
N VAL A 189 -0.63 2.86 11.50
CA VAL A 189 -0.19 1.48 11.67
C VAL A 189 1.00 1.25 10.76
N ARG A 190 2.12 0.82 11.33
CA ARG A 190 3.32 0.43 10.58
C ARG A 190 3.31 -1.08 10.36
N PRO A 191 3.09 -1.59 9.13
CA PRO A 191 2.99 -3.03 8.88
C PRO A 191 4.19 -3.85 9.38
N ALA A 192 5.41 -3.34 9.17
CA ALA A 192 6.64 -3.99 9.65
C ALA A 192 6.98 -3.66 11.12
N GLY A 193 6.33 -2.67 11.72
CA GLY A 193 6.64 -2.14 13.05
C GLY A 193 5.88 -2.82 14.19
N THR A 194 5.98 -2.20 15.38
CA THR A 194 5.22 -2.60 16.57
C THR A 194 4.08 -1.62 16.77
N ASN A 195 2.84 -2.08 16.56
CA ASN A 195 1.65 -1.28 16.85
C ASN A 195 0.95 -1.86 18.08
N SER A 196 0.67 -0.99 19.05
CA SER A 196 0.02 -1.36 20.30
C SER A 196 -1.20 -0.49 20.56
N VAL A 197 -2.17 -1.08 21.24
CA VAL A 197 -3.34 -0.41 21.78
C VAL A 197 -3.33 -0.59 23.28
N SER A 198 -3.62 0.47 24.03
CA SER A 198 -4.02 0.37 25.44
C SER A 198 -5.51 0.66 25.57
N LEU A 199 -6.17 -0.08 26.47
CA LEU A 199 -7.60 -0.03 26.65
C LEU A 199 -7.95 -0.02 28.14
N ARG A 200 -8.93 0.81 28.50
CA ARG A 200 -9.49 0.93 29.85
C ARG A 200 -11.02 0.79 29.77
N ILE A 201 -11.59 -0.05 30.62
CA ILE A 201 -13.03 -0.27 30.75
C ILE A 201 -13.45 0.23 32.14
N ASP A 202 -14.25 1.27 32.18
CA ASP A 202 -14.79 1.87 33.40
C ASP A 202 -16.25 1.42 33.62
N ASN A 203 -16.77 1.68 34.83
CA ASN A 203 -18.13 1.32 35.25
C ASN A 203 -18.42 -0.19 35.19
N ILE A 204 -17.45 -1.01 35.58
CA ILE A 204 -17.60 -2.48 35.56
C ILE A 204 -18.42 -3.02 36.74
N THR A 205 -18.76 -2.18 37.72
CA THR A 205 -19.51 -2.59 38.92
C THR A 205 -20.78 -1.78 39.11
N SER A 206 -21.85 -2.43 39.57
CA SER A 206 -23.10 -1.78 39.98
C SER A 206 -23.55 -2.29 41.35
N GLY A 207 -23.82 -1.37 42.28
CA GLY A 207 -24.27 -1.71 43.62
C GLY A 207 -25.75 -2.10 43.65
N LEU A 208 -26.06 -3.23 44.30
CA LEU A 208 -27.42 -3.69 44.58
C LEU A 208 -27.66 -3.75 46.09
N ALA A 209 -28.93 -3.84 46.50
CA ALA A 209 -29.34 -3.87 47.91
C ALA A 209 -28.72 -5.01 48.73
N VAL A 210 -28.35 -6.13 48.10
CA VAL A 210 -27.85 -7.34 48.78
C VAL A 210 -26.48 -7.79 48.21
N GLY A 211 -25.81 -6.96 47.40
CA GLY A 211 -24.50 -7.32 46.85
C GLY A 211 -24.05 -6.44 45.69
N LEU A 212 -23.06 -6.92 44.95
CA LEU A 212 -22.45 -6.22 43.83
C LEU A 212 -22.64 -7.00 42.54
N GLU A 213 -23.08 -6.32 41.49
CA GLU A 213 -22.96 -6.85 40.13
C GLU A 213 -21.63 -6.41 39.53
N VAL A 214 -20.91 -7.35 38.94
CA VAL A 214 -19.58 -7.12 38.36
C VAL A 214 -19.54 -7.68 36.94
N TRP A 215 -19.15 -6.83 35.99
CA TRP A 215 -18.79 -7.24 34.65
C TRP A 215 -17.36 -7.78 34.64
N LYS A 216 -17.21 -9.03 34.20
CA LYS A 216 -15.92 -9.67 34.00
C LYS A 216 -15.62 -9.76 32.52
N LEU A 217 -14.41 -9.38 32.12
CA LEU A 217 -13.94 -9.55 30.76
C LEU A 217 -13.56 -11.02 30.56
N GLN A 218 -14.08 -11.65 29.50
CA GLN A 218 -13.83 -13.07 29.20
C GLN A 218 -12.97 -13.26 27.96
N LYS A 219 -13.15 -12.38 26.97
CA LYS A 219 -12.44 -12.48 25.71
C LYS A 219 -12.36 -11.13 25.02
N VAL A 220 -11.17 -10.81 24.55
CA VAL A 220 -10.94 -9.70 23.63
C VAL A 220 -10.64 -10.27 22.26
N THR A 221 -11.22 -9.71 21.21
CA THR A 221 -10.84 -10.03 19.82
C THR A 221 -10.60 -8.73 19.08
N TRP A 222 -9.49 -8.64 18.35
CA TRP A 222 -9.27 -7.57 17.41
C TRP A 222 -9.21 -8.10 15.99
N LYS A 223 -9.65 -7.29 15.03
CA LYS A 223 -9.55 -7.51 13.59
C LYS A 223 -9.06 -6.23 12.94
N LEU A 224 -8.11 -6.35 12.03
CA LEU A 224 -7.72 -5.29 11.12
C LEU A 224 -8.35 -5.62 9.76
N GLU A 225 -9.22 -4.74 9.29
CA GLU A 225 -9.97 -4.91 8.05
C GLU A 225 -9.46 -3.92 7.01
N GLU A 226 -9.32 -4.40 5.77
CA GLU A 226 -9.05 -3.60 4.57
C GLU A 226 -10.30 -3.65 3.71
N SER A 227 -10.83 -2.47 3.34
CA SER A 227 -11.94 -2.33 2.41
C SER A 227 -11.45 -1.64 1.14
N VAL A 228 -11.66 -2.30 0.01
CA VAL A 228 -11.25 -1.83 -1.31
C VAL A 228 -12.50 -1.56 -2.12
N THR A 229 -12.56 -0.38 -2.72
CA THR A 229 -13.65 0.04 -3.59
C THR A 229 -13.08 0.50 -4.92
N VAL A 230 -13.56 -0.07 -6.02
CA VAL A 230 -13.09 0.27 -7.37
C VAL A 230 -14.25 0.54 -8.32
N THR A 231 -14.11 1.57 -9.14
CA THR A 231 -15.06 1.88 -10.20
C THR A 231 -14.61 1.20 -11.49
N ILE A 232 -15.43 0.29 -12.03
CA ILE A 232 -15.09 -0.32 -13.33
C ILE A 232 -15.54 0.57 -14.48
N PRO A 233 -14.59 1.01 -15.34
CA PRO A 233 -14.88 1.89 -16.47
C PRO A 233 -15.78 1.21 -17.50
N ASN A 234 -16.50 2.03 -18.25
CA ASN A 234 -17.25 1.55 -19.40
C ASN A 234 -16.26 1.21 -20.52
N CYS A 235 -16.34 -0.01 -21.04
CA CYS A 235 -15.50 -0.42 -22.16
C CYS A 235 -16.13 0.05 -23.48
N PRO A 236 -15.36 0.62 -24.43
CA PRO A 236 -15.88 1.02 -25.74
C PRO A 236 -16.54 -0.14 -26.52
N ARG A 237 -16.07 -1.36 -26.29
CA ARG A 237 -16.61 -2.59 -26.92
C ARG A 237 -17.87 -3.11 -26.22
N HIS A 238 -18.14 -2.66 -24.99
CA HIS A 238 -19.26 -3.10 -24.18
C HIS A 238 -19.90 -1.88 -23.49
N PRO A 239 -20.50 -0.96 -24.26
CA PRO A 239 -21.14 0.22 -23.70
C PRO A 239 -22.34 -0.20 -22.84
N THR A 240 -22.50 0.46 -21.70
CA THR A 240 -23.70 0.29 -20.87
C THR A 240 -24.88 0.99 -21.54
N ALA A 241 -26.09 0.42 -21.41
CA ALA A 241 -27.29 1.12 -21.82
C ALA A 241 -27.42 2.47 -21.08
N PRO A 242 -27.84 3.56 -21.75
CA PRO A 242 -27.85 4.91 -21.18
C PRO A 242 -28.80 5.08 -19.98
N THR A 243 -29.74 4.15 -19.77
CA THR A 243 -30.65 4.13 -18.61
C THR A 243 -29.99 3.64 -17.32
N THR A 244 -28.77 3.09 -17.40
CA THR A 244 -28.00 2.55 -16.27
C THR A 244 -26.61 3.20 -16.29
N SER A 245 -26.57 4.54 -16.31
CA SER A 245 -25.35 5.36 -16.31
C SER A 245 -24.52 5.28 -15.01
N GLN A 246 -24.83 4.34 -14.11
CA GLN A 246 -23.99 4.06 -12.97
C GLN A 246 -22.83 3.18 -13.42
N SER A 247 -21.62 3.73 -13.35
CA SER A 247 -20.41 2.93 -13.34
C SER A 247 -20.58 1.82 -12.29
N SER A 248 -20.32 0.57 -12.69
CA SER A 248 -20.43 -0.56 -11.76
C SER A 248 -19.30 -0.47 -10.74
N GLN A 249 -19.61 0.03 -9.55
CA GLN A 249 -18.71 0.03 -8.41
C GLN A 249 -18.64 -1.38 -7.82
N GLN A 250 -17.43 -1.85 -7.54
CA GLN A 250 -17.19 -3.09 -6.83
C GLN A 250 -16.54 -2.76 -5.50
N SER A 251 -16.96 -3.43 -4.42
CA SER A 251 -16.32 -3.31 -3.13
C SER A 251 -16.06 -4.70 -2.53
N GLU A 252 -14.95 -4.81 -1.81
CA GLU A 252 -14.57 -6.03 -1.09
C GLU A 252 -13.86 -5.66 0.21
N THR A 253 -14.30 -6.26 1.31
CA THR A 253 -13.65 -6.13 2.61
C THR A 253 -13.01 -7.45 2.99
N ARG A 254 -11.73 -7.42 3.37
CA ARG A 254 -11.00 -8.58 3.87
C ARG A 254 -10.35 -8.30 5.22
N VAL A 255 -10.23 -9.34 6.04
CA VAL A 255 -9.50 -9.28 7.31
C VAL A 255 -8.02 -9.50 7.03
N ILE A 256 -7.22 -8.45 7.20
CA ILE A 256 -5.77 -8.51 7.00
C ILE A 256 -5.00 -8.83 8.28
N GLY A 257 -5.62 -8.75 9.46
CA GLY A 257 -5.02 -9.17 10.74
C GLY A 257 -6.09 -9.55 11.76
N LYS A 258 -5.83 -10.54 12.61
CA LYS A 258 -6.79 -10.94 13.66
C LYS A 258 -6.10 -11.68 14.81
N LYS A 259 -6.53 -11.39 16.04
CA LYS A 259 -6.16 -12.19 17.22
C LYS A 259 -7.28 -12.18 18.26
N SER A 260 -7.36 -13.25 19.03
CA SER A 260 -8.21 -13.33 20.22
C SER A 260 -7.36 -13.59 21.46
N LEU A 261 -7.67 -12.88 22.54
CA LEU A 261 -7.04 -12.96 23.85
C LEU A 261 -8.08 -13.39 24.87
N ARG A 262 -7.68 -14.25 25.81
CA ARG A 262 -8.51 -14.75 26.92
C ARG A 262 -7.92 -14.45 28.30
N HIS A 263 -6.82 -13.71 28.33
CA HIS A 263 -6.08 -13.30 29.52
C HIS A 263 -5.22 -12.08 29.18
N GLY A 264 -4.58 -11.48 30.18
CA GLY A 264 -3.67 -10.33 30.02
C GLY A 264 -4.29 -8.97 30.36
N TRP A 265 -5.43 -8.96 31.05
CA TRP A 265 -6.02 -7.76 31.64
C TRP A 265 -5.88 -7.77 33.16
N GLU A 266 -5.82 -6.58 33.71
CA GLU A 266 -5.78 -6.33 35.15
C GLU A 266 -7.13 -5.77 35.57
N GLU A 267 -7.74 -6.40 36.58
CA GLU A 267 -9.01 -5.96 37.17
C GLU A 267 -8.73 -5.19 38.46
N HIS A 268 -9.04 -3.91 38.47
CA HIS A 268 -8.80 -3.01 39.61
C HIS A 268 -10.08 -2.81 40.41
N THR A 269 -10.59 -3.89 41.03
CA THR A 269 -11.90 -3.90 41.70
C THR A 269 -11.92 -3.17 43.05
N ASN A 270 -10.76 -2.92 43.66
CA ASN A 270 -10.62 -2.34 44.99
C ASN A 270 -10.44 -0.81 44.98
N GLU A 271 -10.41 -0.20 43.80
CA GLU A 271 -10.29 1.24 43.65
C GLU A 271 -11.64 1.95 43.85
N SER A 272 -11.60 3.26 44.09
CA SER A 272 -12.80 4.09 44.20
C SER A 272 -13.67 4.04 42.94
N GLN A 273 -13.04 3.80 41.78
CA GLN A 273 -13.70 3.51 40.51
C GLN A 273 -13.16 2.19 39.94
N PRO A 274 -13.90 1.08 40.16
CA PRO A 274 -13.54 -0.22 39.60
C PRO A 274 -13.44 -0.17 38.08
N HIS A 275 -12.33 -0.67 37.55
CA HIS A 275 -12.05 -0.63 36.12
C HIS A 275 -11.15 -1.80 35.68
N ILE A 276 -11.14 -2.09 34.38
CA ILE A 276 -10.26 -3.10 33.76
C ILE A 276 -9.28 -2.38 32.84
N THR A 277 -8.00 -2.75 32.91
CA THR A 277 -6.99 -2.24 31.97
C THR A 277 -6.30 -3.38 31.25
N PHE A 278 -5.97 -3.17 29.98
CA PHE A 278 -5.10 -4.08 29.24
C PHE A 278 -4.46 -3.41 28.04
N SER A 279 -3.44 -4.04 27.48
CA SER A 279 -2.82 -3.62 26.23
C SER A 279 -2.56 -4.83 25.34
N PHE A 280 -2.58 -4.61 24.04
CA PHE A 280 -2.26 -5.65 23.07
C PHE A 280 -1.59 -5.08 21.84
N ASP A 281 -0.71 -5.88 21.26
CA ASP A 281 -0.15 -5.61 19.95
C ASP A 281 -1.08 -6.11 18.85
N TYR A 282 -1.13 -5.36 17.77
CA TYR A 282 -1.90 -5.67 16.58
C TYR A 282 -1.08 -5.35 15.35
N ASN A 283 -1.00 -6.29 14.41
CA ASN A 283 -0.26 -6.12 13.17
C ASN A 283 -1.02 -6.83 12.04
N PRO A 284 -0.88 -6.38 10.80
CA PRO A 284 -1.33 -7.18 9.67
C PRO A 284 -0.63 -8.54 9.66
N ASN A 285 -1.33 -9.55 9.17
CA ASN A 285 -0.79 -10.88 8.94
C ASN A 285 0.31 -10.77 7.89
N ARG A 286 1.52 -11.21 8.23
CA ARG A 286 2.62 -11.34 7.27
C ARG A 286 2.33 -12.52 6.34
N VAL A 287 1.65 -12.28 5.22
CA VAL A 287 1.42 -13.31 4.21
C VAL A 287 2.45 -13.12 3.08
N GLY A 288 3.63 -13.73 3.25
CA GLY A 288 4.72 -13.61 2.28
C GLY A 288 5.50 -12.29 2.39
N SER A 289 6.63 -12.22 1.69
CA SER A 289 7.63 -11.14 1.80
C SER A 289 7.25 -9.84 1.05
N ASP A 290 6.15 -9.83 0.30
CA ASP A 290 5.89 -8.81 -0.74
C ASP A 290 4.47 -8.21 -0.70
N THR A 291 3.70 -8.41 0.37
CA THR A 291 2.40 -7.73 0.47
C THR A 291 2.61 -6.24 0.69
N VAL A 292 2.63 -5.49 -0.41
CA VAL A 292 2.45 -4.04 -0.43
C VAL A 292 1.04 -3.79 0.09
N HIS A 293 0.94 -3.43 1.37
CA HIS A 293 -0.31 -2.93 1.90
C HIS A 293 -0.55 -1.57 1.25
N ALA A 294 -1.71 -1.39 0.62
CA ALA A 294 -2.03 -0.09 0.08
C ALA A 294 -2.15 0.90 1.25
N CYS A 295 -1.45 2.02 1.18
CA CYS A 295 -1.77 3.15 2.04
C CYS A 295 -3.21 3.59 1.78
N ASP A 296 -3.89 4.13 2.80
CA ASP A 296 -5.22 4.68 2.61
C ASP A 296 -5.20 5.70 1.47
N GLU A 297 -6.02 5.43 0.46
CA GLU A 297 -6.09 6.17 -0.80
C GLU A 297 -7.54 6.57 -1.00
N SER A 298 -7.81 7.85 -1.23
CA SER A 298 -9.15 8.37 -1.53
C SER A 298 -9.40 8.59 -3.02
N ALA A 299 -8.39 8.37 -3.88
CA ALA A 299 -8.56 8.25 -5.32
C ALA A 299 -9.09 6.87 -5.68
N ASP A 300 -9.77 6.73 -6.83
CA ASP A 300 -10.14 5.42 -7.38
C ASP A 300 -8.89 4.74 -7.99
N PRO A 301 -8.52 3.52 -7.56
CA PRO A 301 -9.17 2.65 -6.59
C PRO A 301 -8.97 3.07 -5.12
N GLU A 302 -10.06 3.13 -4.35
CA GLU A 302 -10.07 3.56 -2.95
C GLU A 302 -9.74 2.39 -2.03
N VAL A 303 -8.82 2.59 -1.10
CA VAL A 303 -8.48 1.62 -0.05
C VAL A 303 -8.57 2.29 1.30
N THR A 304 -9.26 1.64 2.24
CA THR A 304 -9.42 2.11 3.62
C THR A 304 -9.18 0.98 4.61
N HIS A 305 -8.66 1.31 5.79
CA HIS A 305 -8.44 0.34 6.86
C HIS A 305 -9.15 0.72 8.16
N ALA A 306 -9.57 -0.32 8.89
CA ALA A 306 -10.20 -0.14 10.19
C ALA A 306 -9.75 -1.21 11.20
N LEU A 307 -9.46 -0.76 12.42
CA LEU A 307 -9.29 -1.61 13.59
C LEU A 307 -10.65 -1.81 14.28
N LEU A 308 -11.10 -3.05 14.31
CA LEU A 308 -12.27 -3.50 15.07
C LEU A 308 -11.79 -4.18 16.36
N VAL A 309 -12.35 -3.78 17.51
CA VAL A 309 -12.12 -4.41 18.81
C VAL A 309 -13.47 -4.88 19.39
N GLU A 310 -13.54 -6.17 19.72
CA GLU A 310 -14.71 -6.82 20.31
C GLU A 310 -14.38 -7.31 21.73
N LEU A 311 -15.09 -6.81 22.73
CA LEU A 311 -14.97 -7.19 24.13
C LEU A 311 -16.16 -8.07 24.51
N HIS A 312 -15.91 -9.29 24.98
CA HIS A 312 -16.95 -10.19 25.47
C HIS A 312 -16.92 -10.16 26.99
N LEU A 313 -18.02 -9.71 27.60
CA LEU A 313 -18.15 -9.60 29.05
C LEU A 313 -19.28 -10.46 29.58
N GLU A 314 -19.06 -11.00 30.77
CA GLU A 314 -20.04 -11.75 31.56
C GLU A 314 -20.40 -10.98 32.82
N LYS A 315 -21.68 -10.95 33.16
CA LYS A 315 -22.18 -10.31 34.37
C LYS A 315 -22.29 -11.32 35.50
N HIS A 316 -21.57 -11.09 36.59
CA HIS A 316 -21.61 -11.92 37.80
C HIS A 316 -22.22 -11.16 38.96
N PHE A 317 -22.76 -11.90 39.92
CA PHE A 317 -23.18 -11.38 41.21
C PHE A 317 -22.21 -11.84 42.29
N VAL A 318 -21.81 -10.91 43.15
CA VAL A 318 -20.84 -11.11 44.22
C VAL A 318 -21.43 -10.62 45.53
N LEU A 319 -21.39 -11.47 46.56
CA LEU A 319 -21.79 -11.11 47.91
C LEU A 319 -20.60 -10.46 48.64
N PRO A 320 -20.83 -9.39 49.43
CA PRO A 320 -19.75 -8.72 50.18
C PRO A 320 -19.02 -9.66 51.16
N GLU A 321 -19.73 -10.64 51.70
CA GLU A 321 -19.23 -11.61 52.68
C GLU A 321 -18.40 -12.74 52.05
N SER A 322 -18.44 -12.90 50.72
CA SER A 322 -17.71 -13.96 50.00
C SER A 322 -17.31 -13.50 48.59
N PRO A 323 -16.35 -12.55 48.49
CA PRO A 323 -15.97 -11.95 47.22
C PRO A 323 -15.32 -12.94 46.23
N TRP A 324 -14.80 -14.07 46.73
CA TRP A 324 -14.22 -15.16 45.95
C TRP A 324 -15.26 -16.13 45.36
N MET A 325 -16.52 -16.08 45.83
CA MET A 325 -17.58 -16.99 45.39
C MET A 325 -18.47 -16.28 44.37
N THR A 326 -18.00 -16.21 43.12
CA THR A 326 -18.80 -15.63 42.03
C THR A 326 -19.92 -16.56 41.62
N SER A 327 -21.13 -16.03 41.52
CA SER A 327 -22.27 -16.77 40.97
C SER A 327 -21.99 -17.21 39.52
N PRO A 328 -22.74 -18.21 39.00
CA PRO A 328 -22.84 -18.42 37.56
C PRO A 328 -23.17 -17.11 36.82
N PRO A 329 -22.74 -16.95 35.57
CA PRO A 329 -22.98 -15.74 34.79
C PRO A 329 -24.50 -15.54 34.62
N ARG A 330 -24.97 -14.32 34.92
CA ARG A 330 -26.38 -13.95 34.80
C ARG A 330 -26.73 -13.39 33.43
N ALA A 331 -25.73 -12.82 32.74
CA ALA A 331 -25.88 -12.24 31.41
C ALA A 331 -24.52 -12.20 30.70
N GLU A 332 -24.56 -12.17 29.37
CA GLU A 332 -23.40 -11.99 28.50
C GLU A 332 -23.65 -10.83 27.54
N THR A 333 -22.61 -10.07 27.22
CA THR A 333 -22.68 -8.98 26.24
C THR A 333 -21.40 -8.88 25.42
N THR A 334 -21.51 -8.34 24.22
CA THR A 334 -20.36 -8.04 23.36
C THR A 334 -20.34 -6.56 23.02
N LEU A 335 -19.29 -5.86 23.44
CA LEU A 335 -19.05 -4.47 23.11
C LEU A 335 -18.17 -4.40 21.87
N ARG A 336 -18.58 -3.63 20.86
CA ARG A 336 -17.84 -3.47 19.60
C ARG A 336 -17.39 -2.03 19.42
N MET A 337 -16.13 -1.85 19.07
CA MET A 337 -15.52 -0.56 18.76
C MET A 337 -14.83 -0.65 17.41
N THR A 338 -15.04 0.35 16.55
CA THR A 338 -14.38 0.46 15.26
C THR A 338 -13.65 1.79 15.18
N ARG A 339 -12.38 1.77 14.75
CA ARG A 339 -11.60 2.97 14.43
C ARG A 339 -10.96 2.87 13.04
N PRO A 340 -11.11 3.90 12.19
CA PRO A 340 -10.26 4.04 11.01
C PRO A 340 -8.79 4.13 11.42
N VAL A 341 -7.93 3.48 10.65
CA VAL A 341 -6.47 3.52 10.82
C VAL A 341 -5.81 3.59 9.45
N VAL A 342 -4.63 4.19 9.35
CA VAL A 342 -3.89 4.30 8.09
C VAL A 342 -2.68 3.38 8.14
N LEU A 343 -2.51 2.52 7.14
CA LEU A 343 -1.31 1.70 7.00
C LEU A 343 -0.26 2.42 6.16
N THR A 344 0.93 2.63 6.68
CA THR A 344 2.05 3.19 5.90
C THR A 344 3.39 2.73 6.48
N ASP A 345 4.36 2.49 5.62
CA ASP A 345 5.72 2.13 6.02
C ASP A 345 6.58 3.38 6.26
N LEU A 346 7.65 3.21 7.02
CA LEU A 346 8.65 4.24 7.25
C LEU A 346 9.79 4.00 6.26
N VAL A 347 9.93 4.87 5.25
CA VAL A 347 11.15 4.88 4.43
C VAL A 347 12.03 5.99 4.96
N GLU A 348 13.32 5.69 5.13
CA GLU A 348 14.32 6.73 5.38
C GLU A 348 14.28 7.72 4.22
N PRO A 349 14.31 9.03 4.47
CA PRO A 349 14.28 10.02 3.39
C PRO A 349 15.47 9.79 2.47
N SER A 350 15.23 9.25 1.28
CA SER A 350 16.23 9.24 0.22
C SER A 350 16.38 10.68 -0.26
N VAL A 351 17.46 11.33 0.13
CA VAL A 351 17.81 12.65 -0.39
C VAL A 351 17.85 12.54 -1.93
N PRO A 352 17.02 13.29 -2.68
CA PRO A 352 17.07 13.22 -4.13
C PRO A 352 18.48 13.64 -4.59
N PRO A 353 19.07 12.97 -5.60
CA PRO A 353 20.34 13.40 -6.14
C PRO A 353 20.18 14.85 -6.63
N ALA A 354 20.92 15.77 -6.01
CA ALA A 354 21.04 17.12 -6.51
C ALA A 354 21.81 17.02 -7.84
N TYR A 355 21.11 17.03 -8.97
CA TYR A 355 21.76 17.38 -10.22
C TYR A 355 22.20 18.83 -10.06
N GLY A 356 23.50 19.01 -9.82
CA GLY A 356 24.11 20.31 -9.75
C GLY A 356 23.75 21.07 -11.02
N GLY A 357 23.10 22.22 -10.86
CA GLY A 357 22.93 23.16 -11.97
C GLY A 357 24.30 23.40 -12.56
N SER A 358 24.50 23.00 -13.81
CA SER A 358 25.64 23.44 -14.59
C SER A 358 25.62 24.95 -14.58
N SER A 359 26.53 25.53 -13.79
CA SER A 359 26.89 26.94 -13.81
C SER A 359 27.64 27.21 -15.12
N ASP A 360 26.94 27.17 -16.23
CA ASP A 360 27.35 27.80 -17.48
C ASP A 360 26.12 28.55 -18.00
N GLY A 361 25.79 29.66 -17.32
CA GLY A 361 24.98 30.69 -17.93
C GLY A 361 25.71 31.24 -19.16
N PRO A 362 25.00 31.68 -20.21
CA PRO A 362 25.64 32.23 -21.39
C PRO A 362 26.47 33.47 -21.02
N PRO A 363 27.59 33.75 -21.71
CA PRO A 363 28.44 34.89 -21.39
C PRO A 363 27.65 36.19 -21.52
N GLU A 364 27.77 37.06 -20.51
CA GLU A 364 27.24 38.42 -20.55
C GLU A 364 27.84 39.18 -21.73
N TYR A 365 26.99 39.68 -22.62
CA TYR A 365 27.40 40.68 -23.59
C TYR A 365 27.54 42.02 -22.87
N ALA A 366 28.77 42.54 -22.83
CA ALA A 366 29.04 43.88 -22.32
C ALA A 366 28.27 44.92 -23.14
N ASP A 367 27.50 45.76 -22.45
CA ASP A 367 26.83 46.92 -23.02
C ASP A 367 27.84 47.86 -23.67
N VAL A 368 27.72 48.03 -24.99
CA VAL A 368 28.42 49.09 -25.72
C VAL A 368 27.60 50.35 -25.57
N GLY A 369 28.06 51.25 -24.68
CA GLY A 369 27.50 52.57 -24.51
C GLY A 369 27.56 53.40 -25.80
N TYR A 370 26.48 54.15 -26.05
CA TYR A 370 26.45 55.31 -26.93
C TYR A 370 26.28 56.58 -26.10
#